data_AF-A0AAV0VC06-F1
#
_entry.id   AF-A0AAV0VC06-F1
#
_cell.length_a   1.000
_cell.length_b   1.000
_cell.length_c   1.000
_cell.angle_alpha   90.00
_cell.angle_beta   90.00
_cell.angle_gamma   90.00
#
_symmetry.space_group_name_H-M   'P 1'
#
loop_
_entity.id
_entity.type
_entity.pdbx_description
1 polymer ?
#
loop_
_entity_poly.entity_id
_entity_poly.type
_entity_poly.pdbx_seq_one_letter_code
_entity_poly.pdbx_strand_id
1 'polypeptide(L)'
;MVSSSLPSSLDALAPPFYPSMSWSPLITEDYYHERPHSPGNAGFVIADPVEPMQEIPDEELFDPAFYPLSATEIQELEQVDEINEILAELELLENRQELHHKWSERTREFRLSSDEDAEIYDWMTKNMNAKSFSPKQQTRLPKQSFHNKSNALHQPRSMK
;
A
#
# COMPACT_ATOMS: atom_id res chain seq x y z
N MET A 1 -7.55 -49.48 -35.32
CA MET A 1 -8.16 -49.24 -34.00
C MET A 1 -8.76 -50.56 -33.55
N VAL A 2 -8.16 -51.23 -32.58
CA VAL A 2 -8.70 -52.46 -31.99
C VAL A 2 -8.85 -52.20 -30.50
N SER A 3 -10.07 -51.87 -30.08
CA SER A 3 -10.45 -51.72 -28.69
C SER A 3 -10.77 -53.11 -28.12
N SER A 4 -9.77 -53.77 -27.52
CA SER A 4 -10.04 -54.96 -26.72
C SER A 4 -10.65 -54.52 -25.39
N SER A 5 -11.93 -54.82 -25.20
CA SER A 5 -12.63 -54.70 -23.91
C SER A 5 -12.00 -55.69 -22.93
N LEU A 6 -11.33 -55.19 -21.89
CA LEU A 6 -10.87 -56.03 -20.80
C LEU A 6 -12.09 -56.51 -19.99
N PRO A 7 -12.18 -57.80 -19.63
CA PRO A 7 -13.22 -58.26 -18.72
C PRO A 7 -12.95 -57.67 -17.33
N SER A 8 -13.79 -56.72 -16.90
CA SER A 8 -13.84 -56.25 -15.53
C SER A 8 -14.49 -57.34 -14.68
N SER A 9 -13.66 -58.18 -14.05
CA SER A 9 -14.11 -59.10 -13.01
C SER A 9 -14.00 -58.40 -11.67
N LEU A 10 -15.13 -58.03 -11.08
CA LEU A 10 -15.21 -57.40 -9.76
C LEU A 10 -15.23 -58.52 -8.72
N ASP A 11 -14.16 -58.66 -7.94
CA ASP A 11 -14.07 -59.68 -6.89
C ASP A 11 -14.90 -59.24 -5.67
N ALA A 12 -16.08 -59.84 -5.52
CA ALA A 12 -17.01 -59.54 -4.44
C ALA A 12 -16.52 -59.99 -3.04
N LEU A 13 -15.44 -60.76 -2.97
CA LEU A 13 -14.81 -61.20 -1.72
C LEU A 13 -13.50 -60.45 -1.43
N ALA A 14 -13.17 -59.42 -2.21
CA ALA A 14 -11.99 -58.61 -1.94
C ALA A 14 -12.10 -57.96 -0.54
N PRO A 15 -11.03 -58.03 0.28
CA PRO A 15 -11.02 -57.37 1.58
C PRO A 15 -11.21 -55.85 1.38
N PRO A 16 -11.88 -55.16 2.33
CA PRO A 16 -12.10 -53.72 2.22
C PRO A 16 -10.76 -52.99 2.07
N PHE A 17 -10.67 -52.16 1.02
CA PHE A 17 -9.54 -51.27 0.84
C PHE A 17 -9.62 -50.15 1.86
N TYR A 18 -8.67 -50.14 2.81
CA TYR A 18 -8.48 -49.03 3.73
C TYR A 18 -7.34 -48.16 3.18
N PRO A 19 -7.63 -46.97 2.61
CA PRO A 19 -6.57 -46.03 2.31
C PRO A 19 -5.90 -45.64 3.64
N SER A 20 -4.60 -45.92 3.77
CA SER A 20 -3.82 -45.45 4.92
C SER A 20 -3.78 -43.93 4.86
N MET A 21 -4.44 -43.27 5.80
CA MET A 21 -4.49 -41.82 5.95
C MET A 21 -3.16 -41.29 6.53
N SER A 22 -2.04 -41.64 5.93
CA SER A 22 -0.73 -41.06 6.21
C SER A 22 -0.31 -40.31 4.96
N TRP A 23 -0.12 -39.00 5.08
CA TRP A 23 0.33 -38.15 3.97
C TRP A 23 1.72 -38.55 3.45
N SER A 24 2.45 -39.34 4.23
CA SER A 24 3.73 -39.93 3.88
C SER A 24 3.87 -41.24 4.65
N PRO A 25 3.51 -42.41 4.07
CA PRO A 25 3.95 -43.66 4.66
C PRO A 25 5.49 -43.62 4.68
N LEU A 26 6.10 -43.89 5.84
CA LEU A 26 7.55 -43.98 5.95
C LEU A 26 8.00 -45.21 5.14
N ILE A 27 8.37 -45.01 3.88
CA ILE A 27 8.87 -46.06 3.01
C ILE A 27 10.30 -46.36 3.44
N THR A 28 10.49 -47.31 4.35
CA THR A 28 11.81 -47.83 4.74
C THR A 28 12.39 -48.74 3.67
N GLU A 29 13.72 -48.88 3.61
CA GLU A 29 14.43 -49.72 2.61
C GLU A 29 13.86 -51.15 2.51
N ASP A 30 13.43 -51.71 3.65
CA ASP A 30 12.79 -53.02 3.74
C ASP A 30 11.49 -53.13 2.91
N TYR A 31 10.75 -52.02 2.77
CA TYR A 31 9.53 -51.94 1.95
C TYR A 31 9.83 -52.20 0.46
N TYR A 32 11.03 -51.85 -0.01
CA TYR A 32 11.45 -52.12 -1.39
C TYR A 32 11.87 -53.57 -1.59
N HIS A 33 12.23 -54.30 -0.54
CA HIS A 33 12.62 -55.71 -0.67
C HIS A 33 11.41 -56.66 -0.69
N GLU A 34 10.28 -56.26 -0.12
CA GLU A 34 9.09 -57.12 0.00
C GLU A 34 8.16 -57.08 -1.22
N ARG A 35 8.27 -56.08 -2.12
CA ARG A 35 7.40 -55.99 -3.31
C ARG A 35 8.17 -56.00 -4.64
N PRO A 36 7.67 -56.74 -5.65
CA PRO A 36 8.26 -56.72 -6.98
C PRO A 36 7.99 -55.37 -7.66
N HIS A 37 9.06 -54.67 -8.04
CA HIS A 37 9.03 -53.36 -8.73
C HIS A 37 8.76 -53.45 -10.24
N SER A 38 8.46 -54.63 -10.75
CA SER A 38 8.10 -54.83 -12.15
C SER A 38 6.57 -54.75 -12.34
N PRO A 39 6.09 -54.30 -13.51
CA PRO A 39 4.66 -54.20 -13.78
C PRO A 39 4.08 -55.61 -13.96
N GLY A 40 3.76 -56.25 -12.85
CA GLY A 40 2.97 -57.48 -12.80
C GLY A 40 1.52 -57.19 -12.44
N ASN A 41 0.77 -58.24 -12.09
CA ASN A 41 -0.65 -58.20 -11.73
C ASN A 41 -1.02 -57.25 -10.55
N ALA A 42 -0.03 -56.68 -9.85
CA ALA A 42 -0.21 -55.86 -8.66
C ALA A 42 0.02 -54.34 -8.89
N GLY A 43 0.32 -53.90 -10.11
CA GLY A 43 0.47 -52.47 -10.47
C GLY A 43 1.86 -51.87 -10.16
N PHE A 44 2.01 -50.56 -10.46
CA PHE A 44 3.24 -49.79 -10.20
C PHE A 44 3.24 -49.22 -8.77
N VAL A 45 4.40 -49.23 -8.12
CA VAL A 45 4.64 -48.51 -6.86
C VAL A 45 5.35 -47.20 -7.21
N ILE A 46 4.70 -46.06 -6.98
CA ILE A 46 5.34 -44.74 -7.06
C ILE A 46 5.97 -44.50 -5.69
N ALA A 47 7.28 -44.75 -5.60
CA ALA A 47 8.07 -44.37 -4.46
C ALA A 47 8.45 -42.89 -4.62
N ASP A 48 7.62 -42.01 -4.06
CA ASP A 48 8.03 -40.62 -3.92
C ASP A 48 9.14 -40.54 -2.85
N PRO A 49 10.25 -39.84 -3.13
CA PRO A 49 11.27 -39.60 -2.12
C PRO A 49 10.64 -38.81 -0.97
N VAL A 50 10.62 -39.41 0.22
CA VAL A 50 10.21 -38.73 1.45
C VAL A 50 11.39 -37.86 1.87
N GLU A 51 11.39 -36.60 1.44
CA GLU A 51 12.28 -35.62 2.04
C GLU A 51 11.85 -35.43 3.51
N PRO A 52 12.77 -35.54 4.48
CA PRO A 52 12.43 -35.29 5.87
C PRO A 52 11.95 -33.84 5.98
N MET A 53 10.69 -33.67 6.37
CA MET A 53 10.13 -32.35 6.66
C MET A 53 10.84 -31.81 7.90
N GLN A 54 11.81 -30.92 7.69
CA GLN A 54 12.49 -30.23 8.77
C GLN A 54 11.55 -29.15 9.29
N GLU A 55 10.97 -29.37 10.46
CA GLU A 55 10.18 -28.37 11.16
C GLU A 55 11.13 -27.26 11.64
N ILE A 56 10.96 -26.06 11.10
CA ILE A 56 11.71 -24.87 11.53
C ILE A 56 10.95 -24.29 12.73
N PRO A 57 11.57 -24.17 13.91
CA PRO A 57 10.91 -23.61 15.08
C PRO A 57 10.59 -22.13 14.88
N ASP A 58 9.50 -21.67 15.48
CA ASP A 58 8.99 -20.29 15.30
C ASP A 58 10.02 -19.23 15.69
N GLU A 59 10.88 -19.54 16.66
CA GLU A 59 11.96 -18.66 17.10
C GLU A 59 13.02 -18.41 16.02
N GLU A 60 13.21 -19.35 15.09
CA GLU A 60 14.17 -19.25 13.97
C GLU A 60 13.56 -18.58 12.73
N LEU A 61 12.23 -18.57 12.59
CA LEU A 61 11.54 -18.03 11.39
C LEU A 61 11.81 -16.54 11.16
N PHE A 62 12.09 -15.79 12.22
CA PHE A 62 12.30 -14.34 12.16
C PHE A 62 13.71 -13.93 12.59
N ASP A 63 14.62 -14.88 12.80
CA ASP A 63 15.99 -14.57 13.20
C ASP A 63 16.83 -14.22 11.95
N PRO A 64 17.34 -12.97 11.84
CA PRO A 64 18.18 -12.55 10.73
C PRO A 64 19.49 -13.34 10.63
N ALA A 65 19.91 -14.03 11.70
CA ALA A 65 21.09 -14.89 11.68
C ALA A 65 20.88 -16.15 10.81
N PHE A 66 19.65 -16.65 10.74
CA PHE A 66 19.29 -17.83 9.94
C PHE A 66 18.75 -17.45 8.56
N TYR A 67 18.00 -16.34 8.49
CA TYR A 67 17.41 -15.83 7.25
C TYR A 67 17.76 -14.35 7.05
N PRO A 68 19.01 -14.03 6.71
CA PRO A 68 19.42 -12.66 6.46
C PRO A 68 18.75 -12.14 5.19
N LEU A 69 18.26 -10.90 5.24
CA LEU A 69 17.73 -10.22 4.07
C LEU A 69 18.83 -10.07 3.01
N SER A 70 18.49 -10.41 1.78
CA SER A 70 19.33 -10.16 0.62
C SER A 70 19.45 -8.66 0.35
N ALA A 71 20.54 -8.25 -0.30
CA ALA A 71 20.73 -6.85 -0.69
C ALA A 71 19.58 -6.32 -1.57
N THR A 72 18.95 -7.19 -2.36
CA THR A 72 17.79 -6.86 -3.18
C THR A 72 16.55 -6.61 -2.34
N GLU A 73 16.26 -7.48 -1.35
CA GLU A 73 15.12 -7.28 -0.44
C GLU A 73 15.27 -6.01 0.40
N ILE A 74 16.50 -5.69 0.82
CA ILE A 74 16.79 -4.43 1.52
C ILE A 74 16.51 -3.23 0.61
N GLN A 75 16.96 -3.28 -0.64
CA GLN A 75 16.71 -2.21 -1.62
C GLN A 75 15.21 -2.06 -1.94
N GLU A 76 14.45 -3.16 -1.96
CA GLU A 76 13.00 -3.14 -2.14
C GLU A 76 12.31 -2.50 -0.94
N LEU A 77 12.75 -2.80 0.30
CA LEU A 77 12.24 -2.16 1.50
C LEU A 77 12.49 -0.64 1.51
N GLU A 78 13.69 -0.20 1.11
CA GLU A 78 14.01 1.23 1.00
C GLU A 78 13.09 1.95 -0.01
N GLN A 79 12.76 1.31 -1.13
CA GLN A 79 11.82 1.87 -2.12
C GLN A 79 10.40 1.96 -1.56
N VAL A 80 9.97 0.97 -0.78
CA VAL A 80 8.67 1.01 -0.10
C VAL A 80 8.61 2.18 0.88
N ASP A 81 9.68 2.43 1.62
CA ASP A 81 9.75 3.57 2.54
C ASP A 81 9.67 4.91 1.79
N GLU A 82 10.37 5.06 0.66
CA GLU A 82 10.28 6.25 -0.20
C GLU A 82 8.85 6.47 -0.72
N ILE A 83 8.19 5.41 -1.19
CA ILE A 83 6.80 5.49 -1.66
C ILE A 83 5.88 5.90 -0.51
N ASN A 84 6.06 5.34 0.68
CA ASN A 84 5.24 5.68 1.84
C ASN A 84 5.39 7.16 2.24
N GLU A 85 6.61 7.70 2.18
CA GLU A 85 6.85 9.13 2.43
C GLU A 85 6.12 10.01 1.41
N ILE A 86 6.21 9.68 0.12
CA ILE A 86 5.52 10.41 -0.95
C ILE A 86 4.00 10.37 -0.76
N LEU A 87 3.45 9.21 -0.43
CA LEU A 87 2.02 9.06 -0.20
C LEU A 87 1.55 9.89 1.00
N ALA A 88 2.33 9.94 2.08
CA ALA A 88 2.03 10.78 3.23
C ALA A 88 2.05 12.29 2.88
N GLU A 89 2.99 12.74 2.05
CA GLU A 89 3.01 14.12 1.57
C GLU A 89 1.80 14.44 0.68
N LEU A 90 1.42 13.52 -0.20
CA LEU A 90 0.25 13.69 -1.07
C LEU A 90 -1.04 13.78 -0.27
N GLU A 91 -1.23 12.94 0.76
CA GLU A 91 -2.38 13.02 1.66
C GLU A 91 -2.46 14.38 2.36
N LEU A 92 -1.32 14.93 2.80
CA LEU A 92 -1.28 16.26 3.40
C LEU A 92 -1.68 17.35 2.40
N LEU A 93 -1.22 17.26 1.16
CA LEU A 93 -1.56 18.21 0.10
C LEU A 93 -3.03 18.13 -0.31
N GLU A 94 -3.58 16.93 -0.38
CA GLU A 94 -5.00 16.70 -0.63
C GLU A 94 -5.87 17.34 0.46
N ASN A 95 -5.53 17.09 1.72
CA ASN A 95 -6.22 17.71 2.87
C ASN A 95 -6.15 19.25 2.81
N ARG A 96 -5.00 19.81 2.42
CA ARG A 96 -4.84 21.26 2.24
C ARG A 96 -5.73 21.79 1.11
N GLN A 97 -5.80 21.08 0.00
CA GLN A 97 -6.66 21.45 -1.13
C GLN A 97 -8.14 21.37 -0.75
N GLU A 98 -8.54 20.32 -0.04
CA GLU A 98 -9.92 20.15 0.44
C GLU A 98 -10.32 21.29 1.38
N LEU A 99 -9.47 21.65 2.34
CA LEU A 99 -9.70 22.79 3.23
C LEU A 99 -9.80 24.11 2.46
N HIS A 100 -8.92 24.34 1.50
CA HIS A 100 -8.98 25.53 0.65
C HIS A 100 -10.30 25.58 -0.15
N HIS A 101 -10.73 24.45 -0.70
CA HIS A 101 -12.00 24.34 -1.39
C HIS A 101 -13.17 24.68 -0.46
N LYS A 102 -13.27 24.00 0.69
CA LYS A 102 -14.31 24.25 1.70
C LYS A 102 -14.34 25.71 2.15
N TRP A 103 -13.19 26.34 2.35
CA TRP A 103 -13.11 27.74 2.73
C TRP A 103 -13.56 28.69 1.61
N SER A 104 -13.18 28.38 0.37
CA SER A 104 -13.63 29.11 -0.82
C SER A 104 -15.15 29.02 -1.01
N GLU A 105 -15.72 27.82 -0.87
CA GLU A 105 -17.16 27.63 -0.95
C GLU A 105 -17.91 28.40 0.13
N ARG A 106 -17.45 28.30 1.39
CA ARG A 106 -18.04 29.05 2.49
C ARG A 106 -17.96 30.56 2.28
N THR A 107 -16.84 31.07 1.76
CA THR A 107 -16.68 32.49 1.43
C THR A 107 -17.64 32.92 0.33
N ARG A 108 -17.81 32.08 -0.70
CA ARG A 108 -18.77 32.31 -1.78
C ARG A 108 -20.20 32.30 -1.24
N GLU A 109 -20.57 31.36 -0.38
CA GLU A 109 -21.88 31.30 0.28
C GLU A 109 -22.15 32.54 1.13
N PHE A 110 -21.19 32.99 1.95
CA PHE A 110 -21.33 34.22 2.72
C PHE A 110 -21.61 35.43 1.82
N ARG A 111 -20.83 35.60 0.75
CA ARG A 111 -21.05 36.68 -0.23
C ARG A 111 -22.39 36.60 -0.95
N LEU A 112 -22.88 35.40 -1.24
CA LEU A 112 -24.19 35.21 -1.88
C LEU A 112 -25.35 35.40 -0.89
N SER A 113 -25.14 35.09 0.38
CA SER A 113 -26.14 35.20 1.45
C SER A 113 -26.28 36.62 2.02
N SER A 114 -25.30 37.46 1.74
CA SER A 114 -25.21 38.79 2.32
C SER A 114 -25.54 39.84 1.27
N ASP A 115 -26.51 40.70 1.58
CA ASP A 115 -26.78 41.97 0.87
C ASP A 115 -25.64 43.00 1.16
N GLU A 116 -24.44 42.49 1.36
CA GLU A 116 -23.23 43.18 1.78
C GLU A 116 -22.76 44.14 0.70
N ASP A 117 -22.96 43.83 -0.58
CA ASP A 117 -22.63 44.77 -1.65
C ASP A 117 -23.51 46.03 -1.59
N ALA A 118 -24.77 45.92 -1.14
CA ALA A 118 -25.64 47.06 -0.88
C ALA A 118 -25.22 47.82 0.40
N GLU A 119 -24.90 47.12 1.49
CA GLU A 119 -24.44 47.74 2.73
C GLU A 119 -23.03 48.38 2.62
N ILE A 120 -22.12 47.77 1.87
CA ILE A 120 -20.78 48.31 1.60
C ILE A 120 -20.88 49.52 0.69
N TYR A 121 -21.75 49.49 -0.33
CA TYR A 121 -22.03 50.66 -1.17
C TYR A 121 -22.65 51.80 -0.34
N ASP A 122 -23.61 51.48 0.54
CA ASP A 122 -24.24 52.44 1.44
C ASP A 122 -23.24 53.02 2.48
N TRP A 123 -22.34 52.20 3.02
CA TRP A 123 -21.26 52.66 3.92
C TRP A 123 -20.23 53.52 3.20
N MET A 124 -19.82 53.14 1.98
CA MET A 124 -18.88 53.93 1.15
C MET A 124 -19.50 55.28 0.75
N THR A 125 -20.77 55.29 0.32
CA THR A 125 -21.46 56.53 -0.05
C THR A 125 -21.75 57.43 1.15
N LYS A 126 -22.17 56.87 2.30
CA LYS A 126 -22.34 57.63 3.56
C LYS A 126 -21.02 58.25 4.05
N ASN A 127 -19.91 57.52 3.95
CA ASN A 127 -18.60 58.04 4.37
C ASN A 127 -17.95 59.01 3.37
N MET A 128 -18.27 58.93 2.08
CA MET A 128 -17.83 59.92 1.09
C MET A 128 -18.56 61.26 1.26
N ASN A 129 -19.85 61.23 1.60
CA ASN A 129 -20.64 62.45 1.85
C ASN A 129 -20.30 63.12 3.21
N ALA A 130 -19.67 62.38 4.14
CA ALA A 130 -19.24 62.91 5.43
C ALA A 130 -17.92 63.70 5.40
N LYS A 131 -17.19 63.72 4.27
CA LYS A 131 -15.85 64.36 4.19
C LYS A 131 -15.82 65.67 3.41
N SER A 132 -16.94 66.20 2.96
CA SER A 132 -16.98 67.48 2.24
C SER A 132 -17.24 68.69 3.14
N PHE A 133 -16.72 68.73 4.37
CA PHE A 133 -16.63 69.97 5.15
C PHE A 133 -15.45 69.93 6.14
N SER A 134 -14.23 70.16 5.63
CA SER A 134 -13.13 70.71 6.41
C SER A 134 -11.96 71.07 5.48
N PRO A 135 -11.68 72.36 5.23
CA PRO A 135 -10.42 72.75 4.64
C PRO A 135 -9.41 72.90 5.77
N LYS A 136 -8.49 71.94 5.96
CA LYS A 136 -7.05 72.20 6.22
C LYS A 136 -6.24 70.98 6.67
N GLN A 137 -4.97 71.06 6.25
CA GLN A 137 -3.75 70.48 6.81
C GLN A 137 -3.34 69.05 6.41
N GLN A 138 -2.56 69.02 5.32
CA GLN A 138 -1.41 68.12 5.13
C GLN A 138 -0.65 67.90 6.45
N THR A 139 -0.67 66.67 6.94
CA THR A 139 0.36 66.14 7.85
C THR A 139 1.03 64.98 7.13
N ARG A 140 2.33 65.16 6.82
CA ARG A 140 3.17 64.13 6.25
C ARG A 140 3.42 63.06 7.30
N LEU A 141 3.06 61.81 7.02
CA LEU A 141 3.48 60.67 7.83
C LEU A 141 4.90 60.22 7.43
N PRO A 142 5.76 59.83 8.39
CA PRO A 142 7.10 59.34 8.09
C PRO A 142 7.03 57.93 7.51
N LYS A 143 7.80 57.69 6.44
CA LYS A 143 8.01 56.37 5.85
C LYS A 143 8.69 55.44 6.87
N GLN A 144 7.95 54.47 7.40
CA GLN A 144 8.58 53.30 8.04
C GLN A 144 9.03 52.33 6.94
N SER A 145 10.35 52.16 6.85
CA SER A 145 11.01 51.16 6.02
C SER A 145 10.93 49.81 6.71
N PHE A 146 10.07 48.91 6.22
CA PHE A 146 10.15 47.50 6.57
C PHE A 146 11.29 46.86 5.79
N HIS A 147 12.38 46.53 6.49
CA HIS A 147 13.41 45.65 5.96
C HIS A 147 12.82 44.26 5.75
N ASN A 148 12.44 43.95 4.52
CA ASN A 148 12.18 42.59 4.08
C ASN A 148 13.49 41.81 4.17
N LYS A 149 13.60 40.92 5.16
CA LYS A 149 14.57 39.83 5.13
C LYS A 149 14.15 38.90 4.00
N SER A 150 14.97 38.80 2.96
CA SER A 150 14.78 37.84 1.89
C SER A 150 14.88 36.42 2.46
N ASN A 151 13.76 35.71 2.52
CA ASN A 151 13.80 34.26 2.64
C ASN A 151 14.47 33.73 1.37
N ALA A 152 15.72 33.27 1.51
CA ALA A 152 16.48 32.65 0.45
C ALA A 152 15.79 31.33 0.07
N LEU A 153 15.01 31.37 -1.01
CA LEU A 153 14.56 30.18 -1.73
C LEU A 153 15.81 29.38 -2.11
N HIS A 154 16.00 28.22 -1.47
CA HIS A 154 17.00 27.24 -1.90
C HIS A 154 16.65 26.79 -3.32
N GLN A 155 17.48 27.16 -4.29
CA GLN A 155 17.45 26.55 -5.62
C GLN A 155 18.43 25.36 -5.64
N PRO A 156 18.04 24.22 -6.23
CA PRO A 156 18.95 23.10 -6.40
C PRO A 156 20.04 23.46 -7.43
N ARG A 157 21.31 23.20 -7.08
CA ARG A 157 22.44 23.35 -8.00
C ARG A 157 22.39 22.25 -9.06
N SER A 158 22.40 22.65 -10.34
CA SER A 158 22.70 21.77 -11.47
C SER A 158 24.14 21.26 -11.36
N MET A 159 24.33 19.94 -11.31
CA MET A 159 25.66 19.34 -11.44
C MET A 159 26.09 19.33 -12.92
N LYS A 160 27.40 19.49 -13.14
CA LYS A 160 28.11 19.24 -14.39
C LYS A 160 28.83 17.91 -14.28
#